data_AF-A0A924RIF5-F1
#
_entry.id   AF-A0A924RIF5-F1
#
_cell.length_a   1.000
_cell.length_b   1.000
_cell.length_c   1.000
_cell.angle_alpha   90.00
_cell.angle_beta   90.00
_cell.angle_gamma   90.00
#
_symmetry.space_group_name_H-M   'P 1'
#
loop_
_entity.id
_entity.type
_entity.pdbx_description
1 polymer ?
#
loop_
_entity_poly.entity_id
_entity_poly.type
_entity_poly.pdbx_seq_one_letter_code
_entity_poly.pdbx_strand_id
1 'polypeptide(L)'
;MSRELAYAQCLAASGDDPYVRWQVDPARTPRGWVVDAAVAFDRLDRQGRRTVTVVGTPTAAARAVRCLVPVAEPVRVTVPRGTLQVLGDGVRVGDGADWDWLRTDVRPAPAADEERVVTVAGDDAVRTLLAAASPPHRAVPGG
;
A
#
# COMPACT_ATOMS: atom_id res chain seq x y z
N MET A 1 0.94 -13.03 -19.86
CA MET A 1 -0.30 -12.71 -20.58
C MET A 1 -1.05 -11.64 -19.80
N SER A 2 -1.35 -10.50 -20.40
CA SER A 2 -2.16 -9.45 -19.78
C SER A 2 -3.64 -9.70 -20.06
N ARG A 3 -4.46 -9.81 -19.01
CA ARG A 3 -5.92 -9.86 -19.12
C ARG A 3 -6.48 -8.67 -18.36
N GLU A 4 -7.27 -7.84 -19.04
CA GLU A 4 -8.01 -6.76 -18.39
C GLU A 4 -8.97 -7.36 -17.37
N LEU A 5 -8.88 -6.90 -16.13
CA LEU A 5 -9.77 -7.30 -15.05
C LEU A 5 -10.70 -6.15 -14.72
N ALA A 6 -12.00 -6.41 -14.80
CA ALA A 6 -13.01 -5.54 -14.20
C ALA A 6 -12.90 -5.58 -12.66
N TYR A 7 -13.45 -4.57 -11.99
CA TYR A 7 -13.40 -4.45 -10.52
C TYR A 7 -13.75 -5.75 -9.77
N ALA A 8 -14.87 -6.40 -10.13
CA ALA A 8 -15.30 -7.63 -9.48
C ALA A 8 -14.26 -8.77 -9.60
N GLN A 9 -13.52 -8.81 -10.71
CA GLN A 9 -12.49 -9.81 -10.95
C GLN A 9 -11.22 -9.48 -10.15
N CYS A 10 -10.85 -8.20 -10.02
CA CYS A 10 -9.78 -7.78 -9.12
C CYS A 10 -10.11 -8.12 -7.67
N LEU A 11 -11.33 -7.81 -7.22
CA LEU A 11 -11.77 -8.07 -5.85
C LEU A 11 -11.74 -9.56 -5.54
N ALA A 12 -12.32 -10.40 -6.41
CA ALA A 12 -12.29 -11.85 -6.26
C ALA A 12 -10.86 -12.42 -6.28
N ALA A 13 -10.02 -11.98 -7.22
CA ALA A 13 -8.64 -12.44 -7.32
C ALA A 13 -7.77 -12.01 -6.12
N SER A 14 -8.12 -10.89 -5.47
CA SER A 14 -7.43 -10.41 -4.28
C SER A 14 -7.89 -11.09 -2.98
N GLY A 15 -8.87 -12.00 -3.05
CA GLY A 15 -9.45 -12.60 -1.85
C GLY A 15 -10.21 -11.58 -1.01
N ASP A 16 -10.98 -10.69 -1.66
CA ASP A 16 -11.79 -9.67 -0.98
C ASP A 16 -10.98 -8.63 -0.19
N ASP A 17 -9.77 -8.31 -0.68
CA ASP A 17 -8.86 -7.36 -0.03
C ASP A 17 -9.56 -6.01 0.24
N PRO A 18 -9.54 -5.51 1.49
CA PRO A 18 -10.20 -4.25 1.85
C PRO A 18 -9.71 -3.04 1.06
N TYR A 19 -8.42 -3.01 0.69
CA TYR A 19 -7.90 -1.93 -0.14
C TYR A 19 -8.55 -1.96 -1.52
N VAL A 20 -8.66 -3.14 -2.13
CA VAL A 20 -9.35 -3.29 -3.42
C VAL A 20 -10.81 -2.88 -3.28
N ARG A 21 -11.49 -3.31 -2.23
CA ARG A 21 -12.91 -2.98 -1.99
C ARG A 21 -13.18 -1.48 -1.87
N TRP A 22 -12.33 -0.75 -1.16
CA TRP A 22 -12.61 0.63 -0.77
C TRP A 22 -11.86 1.69 -1.56
N GLN A 23 -10.70 1.36 -2.15
CA GLN A 23 -9.83 2.33 -2.82
C GLN A 23 -9.84 2.20 -4.34
N VAL A 24 -10.45 1.14 -4.88
CA VAL A 24 -10.58 0.94 -6.33
C VAL A 24 -11.97 1.40 -6.74
N ASP A 25 -12.02 2.43 -7.59
CA ASP A 25 -13.28 2.89 -8.17
C ASP A 25 -13.78 1.84 -9.19
N PRO A 26 -14.97 1.24 -8.97
CA PRO A 26 -15.52 0.24 -9.87
C PRO A 26 -15.75 0.73 -11.30
N ALA A 27 -15.94 2.04 -11.49
CA ALA A 27 -16.23 2.65 -12.79
C ALA A 27 -14.98 3.18 -13.51
N ARG A 28 -13.82 3.27 -12.84
CA ARG A 28 -12.65 4.00 -13.35
C ARG A 28 -11.34 3.24 -13.37
N THR A 29 -11.34 1.96 -13.04
CA THR A 29 -10.10 1.17 -13.04
C THR A 29 -9.90 0.52 -14.41
N PRO A 30 -8.97 1.04 -15.24
CA PRO A 30 -8.96 0.70 -16.65
C PRO A 30 -8.29 -0.65 -16.92
N ARG A 31 -7.38 -1.11 -16.04
CA ARG A 31 -6.61 -2.36 -16.24
C ARG A 31 -6.19 -2.98 -14.92
N GLY A 32 -6.41 -4.28 -14.78
CA GLY A 32 -5.88 -5.11 -13.70
C GLY A 32 -5.11 -6.30 -14.26
N TRP A 33 -4.30 -6.94 -13.42
CA TRP A 33 -3.51 -8.14 -13.74
C TRP A 33 -3.45 -9.05 -12.51
N VAL A 34 -3.37 -10.35 -12.76
CA VAL A 34 -2.93 -11.32 -11.76
C VAL A 34 -1.53 -11.79 -12.15
N VAL A 35 -0.60 -11.73 -11.21
CA VAL A 35 0.76 -12.28 -11.36
C VAL A 35 1.04 -13.14 -10.13
N ASP A 36 1.17 -14.44 -10.34
CA ASP A 36 1.17 -15.45 -9.26
C ASP A 36 -0.03 -15.25 -8.32
N ALA A 37 0.24 -14.99 -7.03
CA ALA A 37 -0.73 -14.73 -5.99
C ALA A 37 -0.91 -13.23 -5.67
N ALA A 38 -0.46 -12.34 -6.56
CA ALA A 38 -0.63 -10.90 -6.43
C ALA A 38 -1.60 -10.38 -7.48
N VAL A 39 -2.36 -9.36 -7.09
CA VAL A 39 -3.24 -8.60 -7.99
C VAL A 39 -2.66 -7.21 -8.14
N ALA A 40 -2.46 -6.77 -9.37
CA ALA A 40 -2.01 -5.43 -9.70
C ALA A 40 -3.08 -4.71 -10.51
N PHE A 41 -3.17 -3.39 -10.41
CA PHE A 41 -4.08 -2.60 -11.21
C PHE A 41 -3.59 -1.17 -11.39
N ASP A 42 -3.95 -0.60 -12.54
CA ASP A 42 -3.66 0.78 -12.88
C ASP A 42 -4.51 1.74 -12.08
N ARG A 43 -3.91 2.88 -11.80
CA ARG A 43 -4.57 4.07 -11.29
C ARG A 43 -4.01 5.30 -12.00
N LEU A 44 -4.78 6.37 -11.97
CA LEU A 44 -4.30 7.69 -12.33
C LEU A 44 -4.05 8.50 -11.07
N ASP A 45 -2.92 9.19 -11.00
CA ASP A 45 -2.70 10.20 -9.97
C ASP A 45 -3.51 11.47 -10.27
N ARG A 46 -3.41 12.48 -9.39
CA ARG A 46 -4.14 13.76 -9.55
C ARG A 46 -3.77 14.52 -10.82
N GLN A 47 -2.63 14.21 -11.43
CA GLN A 47 -2.13 14.83 -12.65
C GLN A 47 -2.42 13.97 -13.89
N GLY A 48 -3.21 12.89 -13.72
CA GLY A 48 -3.56 11.98 -14.80
C GLY A 48 -2.43 11.02 -15.20
N ARG A 49 -1.35 10.92 -14.42
CA ARG A 49 -0.23 10.02 -14.71
C ARG A 49 -0.52 8.62 -14.20
N ARG A 50 -0.05 7.63 -14.94
CA ARG A 50 -0.27 6.22 -14.62
C ARG A 50 0.55 5.79 -13.41
N THR A 51 -0.13 5.19 -12.44
CA THR A 51 0.44 4.56 -11.25
C THR A 51 -0.07 3.14 -11.17
N VAL A 52 0.69 2.24 -10.52
CA VAL A 52 0.27 0.85 -10.33
C VAL A 52 0.17 0.58 -8.83
N THR A 53 -0.90 -0.06 -8.40
CA THR A 53 -0.99 -0.63 -7.05
C THR A 53 -0.95 -2.15 -7.15
N VAL A 54 -0.23 -2.78 -6.23
CA VAL A 54 -0.15 -4.24 -6.09
C VAL A 54 -0.62 -4.64 -4.70
N VAL A 55 -1.47 -5.65 -4.62
CA VAL A 55 -1.90 -6.32 -3.38
C VAL A 55 -1.50 -7.80 -3.40
N GLY A 56 -1.29 -8.38 -2.23
CA GLY A 56 -0.80 -9.76 -2.05
C GLY A 56 0.34 -9.85 -1.04
N THR A 57 1.04 -10.99 -1.03
CA THR A 57 2.24 -11.17 -0.17
C THR A 57 3.43 -10.37 -0.72
N PRO A 58 4.40 -9.95 0.12
CA PRO A 58 5.58 -9.23 -0.36
C PRO A 58 6.35 -9.92 -1.49
N THR A 59 6.49 -11.25 -1.42
CA THR A 59 7.16 -12.05 -2.45
C THR A 59 6.39 -12.07 -3.76
N ALA A 60 5.06 -12.25 -3.72
CA ALA A 60 4.24 -12.21 -4.92
C ALA A 60 4.20 -10.80 -5.53
N ALA A 61 4.11 -9.77 -4.68
CA ALA A 61 4.12 -8.38 -5.12
C ALA A 61 5.45 -8.01 -5.78
N ALA A 62 6.60 -8.43 -5.24
CA ALA A 62 7.90 -8.19 -5.86
C ALA A 62 8.01 -8.79 -7.27
N ARG A 63 7.48 -10.00 -7.47
CA ARG A 63 7.41 -10.62 -8.81
C ARG A 63 6.49 -9.83 -9.74
N ALA A 64 5.31 -9.43 -9.26
CA ALA A 64 4.40 -8.61 -10.04
C ALA A 64 5.06 -7.30 -10.50
N VAL A 65 5.79 -6.62 -9.60
CA VAL A 65 6.54 -5.40 -9.93
C VAL A 65 7.56 -5.66 -11.04
N ARG A 66 8.38 -6.70 -10.92
CA ARG A 66 9.40 -7.04 -11.93
C ARG A 66 8.79 -7.37 -13.30
N CYS A 67 7.62 -8.01 -13.31
CA CYS A 67 6.91 -8.33 -14.55
C CYS A 67 6.22 -7.12 -15.18
N LEU A 68 5.63 -6.25 -14.37
CA LEU A 68 4.72 -5.20 -14.85
C LEU A 68 5.41 -3.87 -15.09
N VAL A 69 6.36 -3.45 -14.25
CA VAL A 69 7.01 -2.13 -14.38
C VAL A 69 7.66 -1.91 -15.75
N PRO A 70 8.40 -2.88 -16.33
CA PRO A 70 9.01 -2.68 -17.65
C PRO A 70 8.01 -2.51 -18.81
N VAL A 71 6.75 -2.93 -18.63
CA VAL A 71 5.73 -2.91 -19.69
C VAL A 71 4.69 -1.81 -19.44
N ALA A 72 4.40 -1.52 -18.17
CA ALA A 72 3.41 -0.52 -17.76
C ALA A 72 4.00 0.89 -17.63
N GLU A 73 5.32 1.00 -17.43
CA GLU A 73 6.07 2.24 -17.21
C GLU A 73 5.37 3.24 -16.27
N PRO A 74 4.95 2.82 -15.06
CA PRO A 74 4.23 3.70 -14.16
C PRO A 74 5.16 4.74 -13.53
N VAL A 75 4.63 5.93 -13.25
CA VAL A 75 5.38 6.97 -12.53
C VAL A 75 5.52 6.67 -11.03
N ARG A 76 4.72 5.73 -10.50
CA ARG A 76 4.76 5.27 -9.11
C ARG A 76 4.17 3.87 -8.98
N VAL A 77 4.74 3.08 -8.07
CA VAL A 77 4.19 1.77 -7.69
C VAL A 77 3.95 1.71 -6.19
N THR A 78 2.74 1.36 -5.78
CA THR A 78 2.37 1.07 -4.39
C THR A 78 2.39 -0.44 -4.18
N VAL A 79 3.08 -0.90 -3.13
CA VAL A 79 3.25 -2.32 -2.82
C VAL A 79 3.02 -2.59 -1.32
N PRO A 80 2.74 -3.84 -0.93
CA PRO A 80 2.65 -4.23 0.48
C PRO A 80 3.95 -3.94 1.24
N ARG A 81 3.84 -3.65 2.54
CA ARG A 81 5.00 -3.50 3.42
C ARG A 81 5.84 -4.79 3.40
N GLY A 82 7.17 -4.65 3.37
CA GLY A 82 8.09 -5.80 3.26
C GLY A 82 8.50 -6.14 1.82
N THR A 83 7.83 -5.57 0.81
CA THR A 83 8.11 -5.89 -0.61
C THR A 83 9.46 -5.36 -1.07
N LEU A 84 9.88 -4.18 -0.60
CA LEU A 84 11.15 -3.57 -1.00
C LEU A 84 12.35 -4.44 -0.61
N GLN A 85 12.27 -5.13 0.53
CA GLN A 85 13.31 -6.02 1.06
C GLN A 85 13.54 -7.25 0.19
N VAL A 86 12.54 -7.66 -0.59
CA VAL A 86 12.60 -8.84 -1.47
C VAL A 86 12.60 -8.46 -2.96
N LEU A 87 12.63 -7.17 -3.27
CA LEU A 87 12.53 -6.65 -4.63
C LEU A 87 13.79 -6.90 -5.47
N GLY A 88 14.96 -7.00 -4.82
CA GLY A 88 16.26 -7.27 -5.43
C GLY A 88 16.78 -6.15 -6.36
N ASP A 89 17.98 -6.34 -6.90
CA ASP A 89 18.76 -5.28 -7.59
C ASP A 89 18.23 -4.86 -8.97
N GLY A 90 17.21 -5.55 -9.48
CA GLY A 90 16.65 -5.31 -10.82
C GLY A 90 15.64 -4.16 -10.90
N VAL A 91 15.25 -3.56 -9.76
CA VAL A 91 14.26 -2.46 -9.73
C VAL A 91 14.86 -1.26 -9.02
N ARG A 92 14.95 -0.13 -9.72
CA ARG A 92 15.37 1.14 -9.11
C ARG A 92 14.24 1.66 -8.22
N VAL A 93 14.54 1.82 -6.95
CA VAL A 93 13.64 2.41 -5.95
C VAL A 93 14.07 3.87 -5.77
N GLY A 94 13.17 4.81 -6.05
CA GLY A 94 13.41 6.23 -5.76
C GLY A 94 13.25 6.55 -4.28
N ASP A 95 13.47 7.81 -3.89
CA ASP A 95 13.53 8.28 -2.49
C ASP A 95 12.22 8.13 -1.68
N GLY A 96 11.17 7.57 -2.27
CA GLY A 96 9.83 7.54 -1.70
C GLY A 96 9.14 8.90 -1.79
N ALA A 97 7.90 8.99 -1.31
CA ALA A 97 7.25 10.28 -1.10
C ALA A 97 7.01 10.47 0.39
N ASP A 98 7.20 11.69 0.86
CA ASP A 98 6.85 12.08 2.20
C ASP A 98 5.36 11.81 2.46
N TRP A 99 5.07 11.28 3.64
CA TRP A 99 3.70 11.05 4.07
C TRP A 99 3.10 12.37 4.55
N ASP A 100 2.03 12.80 3.89
CA ASP A 100 1.21 13.90 4.37
C ASP A 100 0.28 13.42 5.47
N TRP A 101 0.38 14.01 6.66
CA TRP A 101 -0.62 13.82 7.71
C TRP A 101 -1.83 14.70 7.43
N LEU A 102 -3.01 14.09 7.34
CA LEU A 102 -4.27 14.82 7.27
C LEU A 102 -4.89 14.88 8.67
N ARG A 103 -5.25 16.09 9.09
CA ARG A 103 -6.03 16.36 10.31
C ARG A 103 -7.48 16.63 9.92
N THR A 104 -8.42 16.05 10.67
CA THR A 104 -9.83 16.44 10.66
C THR A 104 -10.21 17.00 12.02
N ASP A 105 -11.14 17.95 12.04
CA ASP A 105 -11.81 18.51 13.22
C ASP A 105 -13.08 17.71 13.61
N VAL A 106 -13.57 16.86 12.71
CA VAL A 106 -14.69 15.96 12.98
C VAL A 106 -14.16 14.68 13.61
N ARG A 107 -14.60 14.39 14.84
CA ARG A 107 -14.29 13.13 15.51
C ARG A 107 -14.93 11.97 14.72
N PRO A 108 -14.17 10.95 14.29
CA PRO A 108 -14.75 9.74 13.72
C PRO A 108 -15.71 9.07 14.71
N ALA A 109 -16.67 8.30 14.18
CA ALA A 109 -17.50 7.45 15.04
C ALA A 109 -16.61 6.43 15.77
N PRO A 110 -16.91 6.09 17.04
CA PRO A 110 -16.11 5.11 17.78
C PRO A 110 -16.03 3.76 17.08
N ALA A 111 -14.84 3.15 17.06
CA ALA A 111 -14.67 1.82 16.52
C ALA A 111 -15.11 0.76 17.56
N ALA A 112 -15.64 -0.38 17.10
CA ALA A 112 -16.10 -1.45 18.01
C ALA A 112 -15.00 -1.95 18.96
N ASP A 113 -13.73 -1.88 18.53
CA ASP A 113 -12.57 -2.34 19.27
C ASP A 113 -11.79 -1.19 19.96
N GLU A 114 -12.32 0.03 20.01
CA GLU A 114 -11.61 1.20 20.56
C GLU A 114 -11.26 1.04 22.05
N GLU A 115 -12.02 0.21 22.76
CA GLU A 115 -11.75 -0.20 24.15
C GLU A 115 -10.45 -1.00 24.33
N ARG A 116 -9.87 -1.53 23.24
CA ARG A 116 -8.59 -2.24 23.25
C ARG A 116 -7.40 -1.29 23.14
N VAL A 117 -7.63 0.00 22.88
CA VAL A 117 -6.58 1.00 22.77
C VAL A 117 -6.03 1.31 24.15
N VAL A 118 -4.72 1.07 24.33
CA VAL A 118 -4.01 1.42 25.56
C VAL A 118 -3.30 2.74 25.37
N THR A 119 -3.61 3.70 26.24
CA THR A 119 -2.90 4.98 26.27
C THR A 119 -1.45 4.77 26.72
N VAL A 120 -0.52 5.23 25.88
CA VAL A 120 0.91 5.25 26.21
C VAL A 120 1.27 6.68 26.60
N ALA A 121 1.88 6.84 27.79
CA ALA A 121 2.28 8.14 28.31
C ALA A 121 3.76 8.16 28.65
N GLY A 122 4.43 9.27 28.34
CA GLY A 122 5.85 9.48 28.59
C GLY A 122 6.77 8.98 27.47
N ASP A 123 7.90 9.67 27.31
CA ASP A 123 8.82 9.49 26.20
C ASP A 123 9.39 8.07 26.11
N ASP A 124 9.73 7.44 27.24
CA ASP A 124 10.32 6.10 27.27
C ASP A 124 9.35 5.03 26.77
N ALA A 125 8.07 5.17 27.13
CA ALA A 125 7.02 4.26 26.70
C ALA A 125 6.76 4.42 25.20
N VAL A 126 6.78 5.67 24.69
CA VAL A 126 6.68 5.94 23.25
C VAL A 126 7.89 5.39 22.49
N ARG A 127 9.12 5.59 22.98
CA ARG A 127 10.35 5.02 22.37
C ARG A 127 10.29 3.49 22.31
N THR A 128 9.82 2.84 23.38
CA THR A 128 9.67 1.38 23.45
C THR A 128 8.67 0.88 22.40
N LEU A 129 7.50 1.54 22.29
CA LEU A 129 6.50 1.22 21.28
C LEU A 129 7.05 1.39 19.86
N LEU A 130 7.73 2.52 19.59
CA LEU A 130 8.28 2.81 18.28
C LEU A 130 9.39 1.82 17.90
N ALA A 131 10.27 1.44 18.83
CA ALA A 131 11.30 0.43 18.61
C ALA A 131 10.71 -0.94 18.25
N ALA A 132 9.60 -1.34 18.89
CA ALA A 132 8.93 -2.60 18.61
C ALA A 132 8.13 -2.59 17.29
N ALA A 133 7.34 -1.54 17.04
CA ALA A 133 6.42 -1.48 15.90
C ALA A 133 7.06 -0.93 14.61
N SER A 134 8.14 -0.17 14.75
CA SER A 134 8.85 0.46 13.64
C SER A 134 10.36 0.53 13.91
N PRO A 135 11.09 -0.61 13.89
CA PRO A 135 12.52 -0.65 14.21
C PRO A 135 13.42 0.35 13.47
N PRO A 136 13.21 0.68 12.17
CA PRO A 136 14.00 1.70 11.47
C PRO A 136 13.47 3.14 11.64
N HIS A 137 12.57 3.42 12.59
CA HIS A 137 12.03 4.76 12.78
C HIS A 137 13.11 5.76 13.21
N ARG A 138 12.90 7.03 12.84
CA ARG A 138 13.72 8.17 13.29
C ARG A 138 12.94 9.17 14.12
N ALA A 139 11.67 8.88 14.42
CA ALA A 139 10.82 9.73 15.22
C ALA A 139 11.28 9.71 16.69
N VAL A 140 11.33 10.88 17.32
CA VAL A 140 11.60 11.03 18.75
C VAL A 140 10.44 11.81 19.39
N PRO A 141 9.98 11.43 20.59
CA PRO A 141 8.98 12.19 21.31
C PRO A 141 9.47 13.63 21.58
N GLY A 142 8.57 14.61 21.44
CA GLY A 142 8.84 16.02 21.78
C GLY A 142 9.70 16.81 20.79
N GLY A 143 9.97 16.27 19.59
CA GLY A 143 10.68 16.95 18.50
C GLY A 143 9.79 17.73 17.55
#